data_AF-A0A9J7EM42-F1
#
_entry.id   AF-A0A9J7EM42-F1
#
_cell.length_a   1.000
_cell.length_b   1.000
_cell.length_c   1.000
_cell.angle_alpha   90.00
_cell.angle_beta   90.00
_cell.angle_gamma   90.00
#
_symmetry.space_group_name_H-M   'P 1'
#
loop_
_entity.id
_entity.type
_entity.pdbx_description
1 polymer ?
#
loop_
_entity_poly.entity_id
_entity_poly.type
_entity_poly.pdbx_seq_one_letter_code
_entity_poly.pdbx_strand_id
1 'polypeptide(L)'
;MAARAIVASCALLAFAGVAYAQDAVVIVDVSNRTLPNQATHGAHRNHGTHGAHTTGTHANIASLDDCQSIVTQLVSAKEEALLLYTDFASRAGNDLKTFLKNITGYADGIIQNVNAEPPLDDVDECWVKFQYRVKKVEHDAQRAAMFSGDSHHKFLLGHMIVFRMHLNKSEDYLKRCDKATRGCGLSCETTPRVRRWRRLALDEIHRVREDMPFTRRSYRDLVSHARRKLNHLKKQIIVRSRDAMEDYRYCINRRRLR
;
A
#
# COMPACT_ATOMS: atom_id res chain seq x y z
N MET A 1 11.00 15.88 32.11
CA MET A 1 9.94 15.11 31.41
C MET A 1 9.71 15.52 29.94
N ALA A 2 10.06 16.75 29.54
CA ALA A 2 9.90 17.21 28.14
C ALA A 2 10.77 16.48 27.09
N ALA A 3 11.99 16.04 27.44
CA ALA A 3 12.92 15.42 26.49
C ALA A 3 12.47 14.04 25.96
N ARG A 4 11.65 13.28 26.72
CA ARG A 4 11.17 11.95 26.29
C ARG A 4 9.98 12.04 25.32
N ALA A 5 9.16 13.09 25.43
CA ALA A 5 8.07 13.34 24.48
C ALA A 5 8.58 13.80 23.11
N ILE A 6 9.73 14.49 23.07
CA ILE A 6 10.35 14.96 21.83
C ILE A 6 10.94 13.78 21.04
N VAL A 7 11.60 12.82 21.69
CA VAL A 7 12.18 11.65 21.01
C VAL A 7 11.11 10.72 20.42
N ALA A 8 9.99 10.52 21.13
CA ALA A 8 8.85 9.74 20.61
C ALA A 8 8.15 10.44 19.43
N SER A 9 8.05 11.77 19.47
CA SER A 9 7.48 12.57 18.37
C SER A 9 8.42 12.60 17.15
N CYS A 10 9.74 12.65 17.35
CA CYS A 10 10.72 12.55 16.26
C CYS A 10 10.76 11.15 15.64
N ALA A 11 10.53 10.07 16.40
CA ALA A 11 10.41 8.73 15.85
C ALA A 11 9.12 8.58 14.99
N LEU A 12 7.98 9.09 15.47
CA LEU A 12 6.73 9.10 14.70
C LEU A 12 6.82 9.99 13.44
N LEU A 13 7.54 11.12 13.50
CA LEU A 13 7.81 11.97 12.34
C LEU A 13 8.85 11.36 11.38
N ALA A 14 9.83 10.61 11.87
CA ALA A 14 10.77 9.87 11.03
C ALA A 14 10.10 8.72 10.27
N PHE A 15 9.13 8.02 10.89
CA PHE A 15 8.34 6.99 10.19
C PHE A 15 7.27 7.57 9.27
N ALA A 16 6.63 8.70 9.63
CA ALA A 16 5.78 9.43 8.71
C ALA A 16 6.58 10.01 7.53
N GLY A 17 7.81 10.45 7.76
CA GLY A 17 8.73 10.98 6.75
C GLY A 17 9.33 9.92 5.83
N VAL A 18 9.58 8.69 6.32
CA VAL A 18 10.03 7.57 5.46
C VAL A 18 8.87 6.99 4.64
N ALA A 19 7.65 6.97 5.19
CA ALA A 19 6.44 6.67 4.40
C ALA A 19 6.21 7.74 3.32
N TYR A 20 6.31 9.04 3.65
CA TYR A 20 6.14 10.13 2.69
C TYR A 20 7.28 10.25 1.66
N ALA A 21 8.53 9.98 2.05
CA ALA A 21 9.68 10.09 1.16
C ALA A 21 9.77 8.91 0.18
N GLN A 22 9.22 7.74 0.53
CA GLN A 22 9.06 6.63 -0.42
C GLN A 22 7.79 6.77 -1.27
N ASP A 23 6.76 7.47 -0.78
CA ASP A 23 5.61 7.89 -1.59
C ASP A 23 5.98 8.95 -2.64
N ALA A 24 6.99 9.79 -2.40
CA ALA A 24 7.47 10.77 -3.39
C ALA A 24 8.14 10.13 -4.63
N VAL A 25 8.63 8.89 -4.54
CA VAL A 25 9.15 8.13 -5.71
C VAL A 25 8.02 7.40 -6.45
N VAL A 26 6.83 7.36 -5.86
CA VAL A 26 5.60 6.79 -6.46
C VAL A 26 4.73 7.88 -7.09
N ILE A 27 4.99 9.16 -6.83
CA ILE A 27 4.26 10.30 -7.39
C ILE A 27 4.99 10.85 -8.63
N VAL A 28 4.43 10.51 -9.80
CA VAL A 28 4.38 11.33 -11.03
C VAL A 28 5.73 11.65 -11.70
N ASP A 29 6.08 10.85 -12.70
CA ASP A 29 6.61 11.37 -13.97
C ASP A 29 5.51 11.21 -15.05
N VAL A 30 4.40 11.93 -14.84
CA VAL A 30 3.35 12.18 -15.85
C VAL A 30 3.51 13.63 -16.28
N SER A 31 4.68 13.99 -16.79
CA SER A 31 4.86 15.31 -17.38
C SER A 31 6.01 15.35 -18.40
N ASN A 32 5.76 14.83 -19.61
CA ASN A 32 6.24 15.47 -20.83
C ASN A 32 5.78 14.78 -22.13
N ARG A 33 4.79 15.38 -22.82
CA ARG A 33 4.94 16.02 -24.15
C ARG A 33 3.58 16.12 -24.87
N THR A 34 3.01 17.32 -24.77
CA THR A 34 2.48 18.13 -25.88
C THR A 34 2.26 17.41 -27.22
N LEU A 35 1.00 17.17 -27.55
CA LEU A 35 0.52 17.04 -28.93
C LEU A 35 0.56 18.43 -29.60
N PRO A 36 1.25 18.62 -30.75
CA PRO A 36 1.03 19.80 -31.57
C PRO A 36 -0.19 19.61 -32.47
N ASN A 37 -0.97 20.68 -32.55
CA ASN A 37 -2.07 20.98 -33.47
C ASN A 37 -1.84 20.47 -34.91
N GLN A 38 -2.93 20.05 -35.57
CA GLN A 38 -3.09 20.32 -37.00
C GLN A 38 -4.47 20.92 -37.30
N ALA A 39 -4.40 22.09 -37.92
CA ALA A 39 -5.49 22.90 -38.40
C ALA A 39 -5.92 22.47 -39.83
N THR A 40 -7.20 22.64 -40.12
CA THR A 40 -7.84 23.13 -41.35
C THR A 40 -7.10 23.00 -42.70
N HIS A 41 -7.75 22.33 -43.67
CA HIS A 41 -8.33 22.91 -44.92
C HIS A 41 -8.37 21.91 -46.09
N GLY A 42 -9.43 22.00 -46.90
CA GLY A 42 -9.32 21.82 -48.35
C GLY A 42 -10.18 20.73 -48.98
N ALA A 43 -11.35 21.12 -49.49
CA ALA A 43 -12.17 20.32 -50.40
C ALA A 43 -11.51 20.23 -51.81
N HIS A 44 -11.64 19.10 -52.50
CA HIS A 44 -11.96 19.06 -53.95
C HIS A 44 -12.44 17.68 -54.42
N ARG A 45 -13.20 17.75 -55.51
CA ARG A 45 -14.21 16.84 -56.11
C ARG A 45 -13.70 15.63 -56.94
N ASN A 46 -14.65 14.68 -57.10
CA ASN A 46 -15.07 13.93 -58.30
C ASN A 46 -14.53 12.51 -58.65
N HIS A 47 -15.53 11.61 -58.77
CA HIS A 47 -15.79 10.54 -59.75
C HIS A 47 -14.66 9.75 -60.43
N GLY A 48 -14.78 8.41 -60.35
CA GLY A 48 -14.17 7.48 -61.29
C GLY A 48 -14.16 6.05 -60.78
N THR A 49 -15.16 5.27 -61.15
CA THR A 49 -15.23 3.80 -60.99
C THR A 49 -14.07 3.10 -61.69
N HIS A 50 -13.36 2.20 -61.00
CA HIS A 50 -12.96 0.89 -61.51
C HIS A 50 -12.53 -0.01 -60.34
N GLY A 51 -13.21 -1.16 -60.21
CA GLY A 51 -12.93 -2.17 -59.20
C GLY A 51 -11.59 -2.86 -59.47
N ALA A 52 -10.71 -2.79 -58.48
CA ALA A 52 -9.59 -3.70 -58.32
C ALA A 52 -9.57 -4.14 -56.85
N HIS A 53 -9.58 -5.46 -56.64
CA HIS A 53 -9.53 -6.11 -55.33
C HIS A 53 -8.44 -5.50 -54.43
N THR A 54 -8.86 -4.85 -53.33
CA THR A 54 -8.00 -4.43 -52.24
C THR A 54 -8.25 -5.32 -51.01
N THR A 55 -7.60 -6.47 -50.96
CA THR A 55 -7.44 -7.28 -49.74
C THR A 55 -6.36 -6.70 -48.78
N GLY A 56 -6.07 -5.39 -48.87
CA GLY A 56 -4.97 -4.74 -48.15
C GLY A 56 -5.36 -3.70 -47.10
N THR A 57 -6.64 -3.34 -46.97
CA THR A 57 -7.06 -2.19 -46.14
C THR A 57 -7.51 -2.54 -44.73
N HIS A 58 -8.03 -3.76 -44.49
CA HIS A 58 -8.52 -4.15 -43.16
C HIS A 58 -7.41 -4.46 -42.15
N ALA A 59 -6.23 -4.89 -42.59
CA ALA A 59 -5.09 -5.15 -41.70
C ALA A 59 -4.40 -3.86 -41.20
N ASN A 60 -4.57 -2.75 -41.91
CA ASN A 60 -3.87 -1.50 -41.62
C ASN A 60 -4.57 -0.62 -40.59
N ILE A 61 -5.89 -0.74 -40.45
CA ILE A 61 -6.67 -0.04 -39.39
C ILE A 61 -6.48 -0.75 -38.04
N ALA A 62 -6.39 -2.09 -38.05
CA ALA A 62 -6.13 -2.88 -36.84
C ALA A 62 -4.77 -2.59 -36.19
N SER A 63 -3.74 -2.24 -36.96
CA SER A 63 -2.36 -2.01 -36.48
C SER A 63 -2.19 -0.79 -35.56
N LEU A 64 -2.90 0.30 -35.87
CA LEU A 64 -2.88 1.54 -35.08
C LEU A 64 -3.78 1.42 -33.85
N ASP A 65 -4.97 0.82 -34.01
CA ASP A 65 -5.88 0.50 -32.90
C ASP A 65 -5.20 -0.46 -31.89
N ASP A 66 -4.39 -1.39 -32.36
CA ASP A 66 -3.64 -2.32 -31.50
C ASP A 66 -2.62 -1.60 -30.60
N CYS A 67 -1.90 -0.59 -31.09
CA CYS A 67 -0.88 0.08 -30.28
C CYS A 67 -1.51 0.99 -29.22
N GLN A 68 -2.54 1.74 -29.61
CA GLN A 68 -3.34 2.56 -28.70
C GLN A 68 -4.00 1.67 -27.62
N SER A 69 -4.49 0.49 -28.01
CA SER A 69 -5.08 -0.50 -27.13
C SER A 69 -4.08 -1.02 -26.09
N ILE A 70 -2.85 -1.38 -26.49
CA ILE A 70 -1.84 -1.87 -25.53
C ILE A 70 -1.43 -0.79 -24.53
N VAL A 71 -1.25 0.46 -24.98
CA VAL A 71 -0.96 1.60 -24.09
C VAL A 71 -2.11 1.79 -23.08
N THR A 72 -3.35 1.74 -23.55
CA THR A 72 -4.54 1.85 -22.69
C THR A 72 -4.58 0.72 -21.65
N GLN A 73 -4.28 -0.51 -22.05
CA GLN A 73 -4.21 -1.66 -21.13
C GLN A 73 -3.08 -1.51 -20.10
N LEU A 74 -1.92 -0.98 -20.50
CA LEU A 74 -0.81 -0.71 -19.58
C LEU A 74 -1.20 0.33 -18.54
N VAL A 75 -1.81 1.44 -18.96
CA VAL A 75 -2.28 2.50 -18.06
C VAL A 75 -3.32 1.95 -17.08
N SER A 76 -4.33 1.25 -17.58
CA SER A 76 -5.34 0.59 -16.74
C SER A 76 -4.71 -0.38 -15.74
N ALA A 77 -3.75 -1.21 -16.15
CA ALA A 77 -3.08 -2.15 -15.24
C ALA A 77 -2.26 -1.43 -14.15
N LYS A 78 -1.60 -0.31 -14.48
CA LYS A 78 -0.91 0.55 -13.50
C LYS A 78 -1.87 1.15 -12.49
N GLU A 79 -2.98 1.72 -12.98
CA GLU A 79 -4.02 2.33 -12.13
C GLU A 79 -4.66 1.30 -11.20
N GLU A 80 -5.00 0.11 -11.71
CA GLU A 80 -5.58 -0.95 -10.89
C GLU A 80 -4.62 -1.46 -9.80
N ALA A 81 -3.33 -1.62 -10.12
CA ALA A 81 -2.31 -2.01 -9.15
C ALA A 81 -2.13 -0.94 -8.06
N LEU A 82 -2.07 0.33 -8.46
CA LEU A 82 -1.95 1.46 -7.53
C LEU A 82 -3.19 1.56 -6.62
N LEU A 83 -4.39 1.45 -7.19
CA LEU A 83 -5.64 1.47 -6.45
C LEU A 83 -5.70 0.36 -5.41
N LEU A 84 -5.27 -0.85 -5.78
CA LEU A 84 -5.22 -1.99 -4.86
C LEU A 84 -4.31 -1.71 -3.65
N TYR A 85 -3.12 -1.18 -3.88
CA TYR A 85 -2.17 -0.88 -2.81
C TYR A 85 -2.65 0.25 -1.90
N THR A 86 -3.15 1.34 -2.49
CA THR A 86 -3.64 2.50 -1.76
C THR A 86 -4.88 2.20 -0.91
N ASP A 87 -5.82 1.40 -1.41
CA ASP A 87 -6.98 0.91 -0.63
C ASP A 87 -6.51 0.05 0.56
N PHE A 88 -5.49 -0.80 0.38
CA PHE A 88 -4.92 -1.55 1.49
C PHE A 88 -4.24 -0.67 2.53
N ALA A 89 -3.31 0.18 2.11
CA ALA A 89 -2.51 1.00 3.00
C ALA A 89 -3.41 1.91 3.84
N SER A 90 -4.46 2.46 3.23
CA SER A 90 -5.44 3.28 3.94
C SER A 90 -6.23 2.48 4.97
N ARG A 91 -6.80 1.31 4.62
CA ARG A 91 -7.64 0.52 5.56
C ARG A 91 -6.82 -0.08 6.70
N ALA A 92 -5.76 -0.81 6.37
CA ALA A 92 -4.92 -1.46 7.37
C ALA A 92 -4.21 -0.43 8.26
N GLY A 93 -3.76 0.68 7.65
CA GLY A 93 -3.14 1.80 8.37
C GLY A 93 -4.11 2.50 9.32
N ASN A 94 -5.36 2.74 8.90
CA ASN A 94 -6.38 3.37 9.76
C ASN A 94 -6.78 2.50 10.96
N ASP A 95 -6.95 1.20 10.75
CA ASP A 95 -7.28 0.27 11.84
C ASP A 95 -6.15 0.22 12.88
N LEU A 96 -4.89 0.14 12.42
CA LEU A 96 -3.71 0.17 13.29
C LEU A 96 -3.59 1.51 14.02
N LYS A 97 -3.71 2.63 13.30
CA LYS A 97 -3.63 3.99 13.88
C LYS A 97 -4.68 4.18 14.97
N THR A 98 -5.90 3.72 14.73
CA THR A 98 -6.99 3.78 15.71
C THR A 98 -6.67 2.94 16.94
N PHE A 99 -6.18 1.72 16.75
CA PHE A 99 -5.75 0.86 17.86
C PHE A 99 -4.64 1.51 18.70
N LEU A 100 -3.60 2.05 18.05
CA LEU A 100 -2.47 2.68 18.73
C LEU A 100 -2.91 3.92 19.52
N LYS A 101 -3.80 4.75 18.95
CA LYS A 101 -4.39 5.88 19.68
C LYS A 101 -5.15 5.43 20.93
N ASN A 102 -5.93 4.36 20.82
CA ASN A 102 -6.75 3.86 21.93
C ASN A 102 -5.92 3.25 23.06
N ILE A 103 -4.77 2.67 22.76
CA ILE A 103 -3.92 2.04 23.78
C ILE A 103 -2.87 3.00 24.36
N THR A 104 -2.56 4.10 23.68
CA THR A 104 -1.61 5.09 24.19
C THR A 104 -2.16 5.74 25.45
N GLY A 105 -1.40 5.67 26.55
CA GLY A 105 -1.85 6.18 27.86
C GLY A 105 -2.85 5.25 28.57
N TYR A 106 -3.07 4.04 28.05
CA TYR A 106 -3.92 3.04 28.68
C TYR A 106 -3.39 2.69 30.08
N ALA A 107 -2.07 2.53 30.24
CA ALA A 107 -1.49 2.21 31.53
C ALA A 107 -1.70 3.31 32.56
N ASP A 108 -1.54 4.57 32.15
CA ASP A 108 -1.74 5.72 33.03
C ASP A 108 -3.21 5.82 33.47
N GLY A 109 -4.16 5.55 32.57
CA GLY A 109 -5.58 5.47 32.90
C GLY A 109 -5.89 4.37 33.92
N ILE A 110 -5.26 3.19 33.81
CA ILE A 110 -5.42 2.13 34.81
C ILE A 110 -4.80 2.54 36.15
N ILE A 111 -3.61 3.13 36.14
CA ILE A 111 -2.91 3.57 37.35
C ILE A 111 -3.72 4.63 38.11
N GLN A 112 -4.34 5.58 37.41
CA GLN A 112 -5.17 6.63 38.02
C GLN A 112 -6.50 6.10 38.59
N ASN A 113 -7.07 5.06 37.98
CA ASN A 113 -8.36 4.47 38.40
C ASN A 113 -8.22 3.41 39.49
N VAL A 114 -7.00 2.98 39.81
CA VAL A 114 -6.80 2.17 41.01
C VAL A 114 -7.06 3.08 42.19
N ASN A 115 -8.20 2.84 42.86
CA ASN A 115 -8.52 3.37 44.19
C ASN A 115 -7.51 2.82 45.20
N ALA A 116 -6.25 3.20 45.07
CA ALA A 116 -5.27 2.98 46.09
C ALA A 116 -5.64 3.95 47.21
N GLU A 117 -6.06 3.41 48.36
CA GLU A 117 -5.76 4.08 49.62
C GLU A 117 -4.29 4.51 49.58
N PRO A 118 -3.94 5.70 50.11
CA PRO A 118 -2.62 6.28 49.94
C PRO A 118 -1.54 5.24 50.24
N PRO A 119 -0.48 5.17 49.40
CA PRO A 119 0.57 4.18 49.57
C PRO A 119 1.07 4.24 51.02
N LEU A 120 1.13 3.08 51.67
CA LEU A 120 1.53 2.95 53.07
C LEU A 120 2.97 3.47 53.32
N ASP A 121 3.77 3.61 52.25
CA ASP A 121 5.08 4.27 52.23
C ASP A 121 5.47 4.60 50.76
N ASP A 122 6.40 5.55 50.57
CA ASP A 122 6.96 5.96 49.26
C ASP A 122 7.72 4.84 48.50
N VAL A 123 7.88 3.66 49.11
CA VAL A 123 8.54 2.48 48.50
C VAL A 123 7.66 1.23 48.60
N ASP A 124 6.39 1.34 48.22
CA ASP A 124 5.54 0.16 48.09
C ASP A 124 5.97 -0.67 46.87
N GLU A 125 6.76 -1.73 47.13
CA GLU A 125 7.16 -2.73 46.15
C GLU A 125 5.97 -3.28 45.35
N CYS A 126 4.80 -3.44 46.00
CA CYS A 126 3.57 -3.88 45.34
C CYS A 126 3.15 -2.88 44.25
N TRP A 127 3.18 -1.59 44.56
CA TRP A 127 2.85 -0.50 43.64
C TRP A 127 3.83 -0.39 42.47
N VAL A 128 5.14 -0.43 42.74
CA VAL A 128 6.17 -0.39 41.68
C VAL A 128 6.01 -1.57 40.72
N LYS A 129 5.78 -2.77 41.24
CA LYS A 129 5.56 -3.98 40.43
C LYS A 129 4.27 -3.87 39.61
N PHE A 130 3.20 -3.32 40.18
CA PHE A 130 1.96 -3.06 39.48
C PHE A 130 2.15 -2.09 38.32
N GLN A 131 2.72 -0.90 38.57
CA GLN A 131 2.99 0.10 37.55
C GLN A 131 3.84 -0.46 36.41
N TYR A 132 4.90 -1.21 36.74
CA TYR A 132 5.75 -1.86 35.75
C TYR A 132 4.94 -2.82 34.87
N ARG A 133 4.10 -3.67 35.47
CA ARG A 133 3.30 -4.65 34.72
C ARG A 133 2.30 -4.00 33.78
N VAL A 134 1.57 -3.00 34.25
CA VAL A 134 0.56 -2.33 33.40
C VAL A 134 1.24 -1.59 32.24
N LYS A 135 2.35 -0.88 32.50
CA LYS A 135 3.15 -0.23 31.43
C LYS A 135 3.72 -1.25 30.44
N LYS A 136 4.16 -2.41 30.94
CA LYS A 136 4.61 -3.52 30.08
C LYS A 136 3.49 -4.07 29.21
N VAL A 137 2.27 -4.20 29.73
CA VAL A 137 1.10 -4.65 28.94
C VAL A 137 0.81 -3.69 27.79
N GLU A 138 0.80 -2.37 28.04
CA GLU A 138 0.64 -1.36 26.98
C GLU A 138 1.75 -1.46 25.93
N HIS A 139 3.01 -1.46 26.37
CA HIS A 139 4.16 -1.52 25.47
C HIS A 139 4.19 -2.81 24.63
N ASP A 140 3.96 -3.98 25.24
CA ASP A 140 3.92 -5.27 24.54
C ASP A 140 2.85 -5.27 23.44
N ALA A 141 1.68 -4.71 23.73
CA ALA A 141 0.57 -4.66 22.78
C ALA A 141 0.80 -3.65 21.65
N GLN A 142 1.37 -2.47 21.94
CA GLN A 142 1.81 -1.52 20.91
C GLN A 142 2.81 -2.18 19.95
N ARG A 143 3.85 -2.81 20.50
CA ARG A 143 4.89 -3.48 19.72
C ARG A 143 4.32 -4.63 18.88
N ALA A 144 3.44 -5.44 19.44
CA ALA A 144 2.79 -6.54 18.72
C ALA A 144 1.88 -6.04 17.58
N ALA A 145 1.15 -4.94 17.80
CA ALA A 145 0.31 -4.33 16.78
C ALA A 145 1.15 -3.75 15.63
N MET A 146 2.22 -3.01 15.95
CA MET A 146 3.14 -2.47 14.94
C MET A 146 3.81 -3.57 14.12
N PHE A 147 4.35 -4.60 14.78
CA PHE A 147 4.97 -5.74 14.10
C PHE A 147 4.01 -6.43 13.13
N SER A 148 2.74 -6.59 13.53
CA SER A 148 1.71 -7.16 12.66
C SER A 148 1.43 -6.25 11.47
N GLY A 149 1.32 -4.94 11.69
CA GLY A 149 1.11 -3.94 10.63
C GLY A 149 2.24 -3.95 9.60
N ASP A 150 3.48 -3.88 10.06
CA ASP A 150 4.68 -3.89 9.21
C ASP A 150 4.78 -5.16 8.38
N SER A 151 4.45 -6.31 8.97
CA SER A 151 4.49 -7.61 8.28
C SER A 151 3.46 -7.66 7.14
N HIS A 152 2.22 -7.22 7.39
CA HIS A 152 1.19 -7.16 6.35
C HIS A 152 1.55 -6.16 5.25
N HIS A 153 2.10 -5.00 5.62
CA HIS A 153 2.55 -3.99 4.67
C HIS A 153 3.63 -4.51 3.74
N LYS A 154 4.69 -5.11 4.31
CA LYS A 154 5.79 -5.70 3.52
C LYS A 154 5.32 -6.80 2.59
N PHE A 155 4.39 -7.64 3.04
CA PHE A 155 3.82 -8.69 2.19
C PHE A 155 3.17 -8.11 0.93
N LEU A 156 2.28 -7.12 1.07
CA LEU A 156 1.60 -6.55 -0.09
C LEU A 156 2.56 -5.71 -0.96
N LEU A 157 3.48 -4.99 -0.33
CA LEU A 157 4.52 -4.23 -1.03
C LEU A 157 5.36 -5.14 -1.94
N GLY A 158 5.66 -6.37 -1.51
CA GLY A 158 6.35 -7.38 -2.34
C GLY A 158 5.62 -7.65 -3.66
N HIS A 159 4.30 -7.84 -3.61
CA HIS A 159 3.49 -8.00 -4.83
C HIS A 159 3.52 -6.74 -5.71
N MET A 160 3.47 -5.55 -5.11
CA MET A 160 3.51 -4.29 -5.87
C MET A 160 4.83 -4.07 -6.59
N ILE A 161 5.96 -4.47 -5.97
CA ILE A 161 7.28 -4.42 -6.61
C ILE A 161 7.31 -5.32 -7.84
N VAL A 162 6.77 -6.54 -7.74
CA VAL A 162 6.69 -7.47 -8.87
C VAL A 162 5.80 -6.90 -9.98
N PHE A 163 4.62 -6.37 -9.64
CA PHE A 163 3.74 -5.72 -10.62
C PHE A 163 4.45 -4.56 -11.33
N ARG A 164 5.13 -3.70 -10.58
CA ARG A 164 5.89 -2.58 -11.15
C ARG A 164 7.01 -3.07 -12.08
N MET A 165 7.72 -4.13 -11.72
CA MET A 165 8.77 -4.71 -12.57
C MET A 165 8.22 -5.13 -13.93
N HIS A 166 7.09 -5.85 -13.97
CA HIS A 166 6.45 -6.28 -15.22
C HIS A 166 5.90 -5.11 -16.03
N LEU A 167 5.20 -4.17 -15.39
CA LEU A 167 4.63 -2.99 -16.07
C LEU A 167 5.70 -2.05 -16.64
N ASN A 168 6.82 -1.87 -15.92
CA ASN A 168 7.98 -1.11 -16.43
C ASN A 168 8.59 -1.80 -17.65
N LYS A 169 8.70 -3.13 -17.62
CA LYS A 169 9.21 -3.91 -18.75
C LYS A 169 8.29 -3.79 -19.98
N SER A 170 6.97 -3.81 -19.79
CA SER A 170 6.00 -3.51 -20.87
C SER A 170 6.21 -2.11 -21.44
N GLU A 171 6.37 -1.11 -20.56
CA GLU A 171 6.60 0.28 -20.96
C GLU A 171 7.88 0.43 -21.78
N ASP A 172 8.96 -0.25 -21.41
CA ASP A 172 10.22 -0.24 -22.16
C ASP A 172 10.06 -0.83 -23.57
N TYR A 173 9.28 -1.91 -23.72
CA TYR A 173 8.95 -2.44 -25.04
C TYR A 173 8.17 -1.43 -25.88
N LEU A 174 7.17 -0.76 -25.30
CA LEU A 174 6.39 0.26 -26.00
C LEU A 174 7.22 1.49 -26.38
N LYS A 175 8.15 1.94 -25.52
CA LYS A 175 9.11 3.01 -25.84
C LYS A 175 10.02 2.63 -27.01
N ARG A 176 10.44 1.37 -27.10
CA ARG A 176 11.22 0.86 -28.26
C ARG A 176 10.38 0.82 -29.52
N CYS A 177 9.11 0.43 -29.43
CA CYS A 177 8.16 0.50 -30.55
C CYS A 177 8.03 1.93 -31.05
N ASP A 178 7.69 2.89 -30.18
CA ASP A 178 7.54 4.31 -30.53
C ASP A 178 8.79 4.87 -31.22
N LYS A 179 9.98 4.57 -30.68
CA LYS A 179 11.25 4.99 -31.28
C LYS A 179 11.45 4.40 -32.68
N ALA A 180 11.06 3.16 -32.91
CA ALA A 180 11.24 2.47 -34.19
C ALA A 180 10.20 2.86 -35.25
N THR A 181 9.00 3.27 -34.85
CA THR A 181 7.92 3.68 -35.76
C THR A 181 7.89 5.17 -36.01
N ARG A 182 8.68 5.96 -35.27
CA ARG A 182 8.75 7.42 -35.39
C ARG A 182 9.12 7.84 -36.82
N GLY A 183 8.20 8.52 -37.49
CA GLY A 183 8.44 9.13 -38.80
C GLY A 183 8.35 8.19 -40.01
N CYS A 184 8.06 6.90 -39.83
CA CYS A 184 7.95 5.95 -40.95
C CYS A 184 6.55 5.34 -41.17
N GLY A 185 5.55 5.79 -40.39
CA GLY A 185 4.15 5.43 -40.61
C GLY A 185 3.87 3.91 -40.52
N LEU A 186 2.83 3.47 -41.23
CA LEU A 186 2.30 2.10 -41.16
C LEU A 186 3.30 1.00 -41.56
N SER A 187 4.27 1.29 -42.42
CA SER A 187 5.25 0.30 -42.90
C SER A 187 6.14 -0.22 -41.76
N CYS A 188 6.51 0.63 -40.81
CA CYS A 188 7.30 0.24 -39.65
C CYS A 188 6.52 -0.54 -38.60
N GLU A 189 5.22 -0.26 -38.45
CA GLU A 189 4.38 -0.95 -37.48
C GLU A 189 4.20 -2.43 -37.78
N THR A 190 4.19 -2.78 -39.07
CA THR A 190 3.99 -4.15 -39.54
C THR A 190 5.28 -4.98 -39.52
N THR A 191 6.42 -4.38 -39.17
CA THR A 191 7.69 -5.12 -39.10
C THR A 191 7.63 -6.23 -38.05
N PRO A 192 8.22 -7.41 -38.31
CA PRO A 192 8.25 -8.51 -37.34
C PRO A 192 8.85 -8.11 -35.99
N ARG A 193 9.81 -7.18 -36.01
CA ARG A 193 10.47 -6.66 -34.81
C ARG A 193 9.51 -5.86 -33.92
N VAL A 194 8.75 -4.92 -34.48
CA VAL A 194 7.77 -4.12 -33.72
C VAL A 194 6.63 -5.01 -33.21
N ARG A 195 6.11 -5.91 -34.06
CA ARG A 195 5.10 -6.90 -33.66
C ARG A 195 5.56 -7.77 -32.48
N ARG A 196 6.82 -8.21 -32.47
CA ARG A 196 7.40 -8.98 -31.36
C ARG A 196 7.41 -8.18 -30.06
N TRP A 197 7.85 -6.92 -30.08
CA TRP A 197 7.85 -6.08 -28.88
C TRP A 197 6.44 -5.78 -28.36
N ARG A 198 5.46 -5.54 -29.25
CA ARG A 198 4.05 -5.38 -28.88
C ARG A 198 3.52 -6.63 -28.17
N ARG A 199 3.82 -7.83 -28.69
CA ARG A 199 3.45 -9.09 -28.04
C ARG A 199 4.08 -9.24 -26.66
N LEU A 200 5.39 -9.00 -26.54
CA LEU A 200 6.09 -9.07 -25.26
C LEU A 200 5.55 -8.05 -24.24
N ALA A 201 5.16 -6.86 -24.68
CA ALA A 201 4.53 -5.88 -23.81
C ALA A 201 3.18 -6.38 -23.25
N LEU A 202 2.35 -6.96 -24.13
CA LEU A 202 1.08 -7.58 -23.75
C LEU A 202 1.27 -8.76 -22.80
N ASP A 203 2.22 -9.65 -23.07
CA ASP A 203 2.50 -10.80 -22.21
C ASP A 203 2.82 -10.37 -20.77
N GLU A 204 3.62 -9.32 -20.60
CA GLU A 204 3.96 -8.80 -19.27
C GLU A 204 2.77 -8.06 -18.60
N ILE A 205 1.89 -7.40 -19.38
CA ILE A 205 0.64 -6.83 -18.84
C ILE A 205 -0.30 -7.95 -18.38
N HIS A 206 -0.45 -9.01 -19.17
CA HIS A 206 -1.29 -10.15 -18.85
C HIS A 206 -0.83 -10.86 -17.58
N ARG A 207 0.48 -11.05 -17.38
CA ARG A 207 1.02 -11.61 -16.12
C ARG A 207 0.52 -10.85 -14.89
N VAL A 208 0.57 -9.52 -14.93
CA VAL A 208 0.07 -8.70 -13.83
C VAL A 208 -1.44 -8.85 -13.67
N ARG A 209 -2.20 -8.86 -14.76
CA ARG A 209 -3.66 -9.00 -14.72
C ARG A 209 -4.11 -10.38 -14.23
N GLU A 210 -3.37 -11.44 -14.56
CA GLU A 210 -3.61 -12.81 -14.10
C GLU A 210 -3.33 -12.97 -12.60
N ASP A 211 -2.28 -12.31 -12.09
CA ASP A 211 -1.94 -12.33 -10.66
C ASP A 211 -2.84 -11.41 -9.82
N MET A 212 -3.43 -10.38 -10.42
CA MET A 212 -4.20 -9.37 -9.68
C MET A 212 -5.39 -9.92 -8.87
N PRO A 213 -6.21 -10.86 -9.39
CA PRO A 213 -7.23 -11.53 -8.58
C PRO A 213 -6.68 -12.25 -7.35
N PHE A 214 -5.52 -12.89 -7.46
CA PHE A 214 -4.87 -13.52 -6.32
C PHE A 214 -4.44 -12.48 -5.29
N THR A 215 -3.73 -11.43 -5.72
CA THR A 215 -3.30 -10.35 -4.82
C THR A 215 -4.49 -9.66 -4.15
N ARG A 216 -5.61 -9.46 -4.86
CA ARG A 216 -6.87 -8.94 -4.30
C ARG A 216 -7.46 -9.84 -3.21
N ARG A 217 -7.38 -11.17 -3.35
CA ARG A 217 -7.82 -12.11 -2.31
C ARG A 217 -6.90 -12.06 -1.09
N SER A 218 -5.60 -12.16 -1.30
CA SER A 218 -4.59 -12.04 -0.23
C SER A 218 -4.74 -10.74 0.55
N TYR A 219 -5.01 -9.64 -0.16
CA TYR A 219 -5.35 -8.35 0.43
C TYR A 219 -6.54 -8.44 1.42
N ARG A 220 -7.68 -8.98 0.98
CA ARG A 220 -8.89 -9.08 1.82
C ARG A 220 -8.65 -9.94 3.06
N ASP A 221 -7.89 -11.01 2.88
CA ASP A 221 -7.53 -11.92 3.97
C ASP A 221 -6.60 -11.24 4.98
N LEU A 222 -5.62 -10.46 4.50
CA LEU A 222 -4.70 -9.69 5.35
C LEU A 222 -5.42 -8.62 6.15
N VAL A 223 -6.34 -7.86 5.56
CA VAL A 223 -7.14 -6.86 6.29
C VAL A 223 -7.98 -7.55 7.38
N SER A 224 -8.62 -8.66 7.04
CA SER A 224 -9.42 -9.44 7.98
C SER A 224 -8.56 -10.02 9.11
N HIS A 225 -7.37 -10.52 8.78
CA HIS A 225 -6.40 -11.01 9.73
C HIS A 225 -5.90 -9.89 10.67
N ALA A 226 -5.54 -8.73 10.12
CA ALA A 226 -5.12 -7.56 10.89
C ALA A 226 -6.19 -7.16 11.92
N ARG A 227 -7.44 -7.03 11.50
CA ARG A 227 -8.57 -6.71 12.40
C ARG A 227 -8.74 -7.74 13.50
N ARG A 228 -8.71 -9.04 13.16
CA ARG A 228 -8.79 -10.12 14.17
C ARG A 228 -7.64 -10.04 15.16
N LYS A 229 -6.43 -9.76 14.68
CA LYS A 229 -5.23 -9.63 15.53
C LYS A 229 -5.35 -8.43 16.48
N LEU A 230 -5.75 -7.25 15.99
CA LEU A 230 -5.95 -6.07 16.82
C LEU A 230 -7.04 -6.29 17.88
N ASN A 231 -8.15 -6.93 17.51
CA ASN A 231 -9.20 -7.30 18.47
C ASN A 231 -8.71 -8.30 19.52
N HIS A 232 -7.88 -9.26 19.12
CA HIS A 232 -7.27 -10.21 20.04
C HIS A 232 -6.32 -9.51 21.02
N LEU A 233 -5.46 -8.61 20.53
CA LEU A 233 -4.59 -7.79 21.39
C LEU A 233 -5.40 -6.93 22.36
N LYS A 234 -6.51 -6.33 21.90
CA LYS A 234 -7.44 -5.58 22.77
C LYS A 234 -7.95 -6.43 23.93
N LYS A 235 -8.38 -7.66 23.66
CA LYS A 235 -8.83 -8.60 24.71
C LYS A 235 -7.69 -8.98 25.65
N GLN A 236 -6.49 -9.25 25.12
CA GLN A 236 -5.32 -9.60 25.92
C GLN A 236 -4.89 -8.47 26.87
N ILE A 237 -4.96 -7.21 26.44
CA ILE A 237 -4.65 -6.05 27.29
C ILE A 237 -5.60 -6.04 28.49
N ILE A 238 -6.91 -6.14 28.25
CA ILE A 238 -7.92 -6.10 29.31
C ILE A 238 -7.68 -7.20 30.34
N VAL A 239 -7.44 -8.44 29.88
CA VAL A 239 -7.18 -9.58 30.77
C VAL A 239 -5.89 -9.36 31.56
N ARG A 240 -4.76 -9.08 30.89
CA ARG A 240 -3.46 -8.92 31.57
C ARG A 240 -3.43 -7.75 32.54
N SER A 241 -4.15 -6.67 32.24
CA SER A 241 -4.27 -5.53 33.15
C SER A 241 -5.15 -5.83 34.35
N ARG A 242 -6.23 -6.61 34.18
CA ARG A 242 -7.04 -7.13 35.29
C ARG A 242 -6.21 -8.02 36.20
N ASP A 243 -5.45 -8.96 35.64
CA ASP A 243 -4.56 -9.83 36.42
C ASP A 243 -3.54 -9.01 37.23
N ALA A 244 -2.98 -7.95 36.62
CA ALA A 244 -2.06 -7.05 37.32
C ALA A 244 -2.74 -6.32 38.49
N MET A 245 -4.00 -5.91 38.36
CA MET A 245 -4.77 -5.30 39.46
C MET A 245 -5.09 -6.29 40.57
N GLU A 246 -5.48 -7.53 40.22
CA GLU A 246 -5.77 -8.58 41.19
C GLU A 246 -4.51 -8.94 41.99
N ASP A 247 -3.37 -9.08 41.32
CA ASP A 247 -2.08 -9.32 41.96
C ASP A 247 -1.64 -8.17 42.87
N TYR A 248 -1.91 -6.92 42.49
CA TYR A 248 -1.66 -5.75 43.32
C TYR A 248 -2.50 -5.78 44.60
N ARG A 249 -3.82 -6.02 44.47
CA ARG A 249 -4.73 -6.13 45.63
C ARG A 249 -4.31 -7.26 46.56
N TYR A 250 -3.94 -8.41 46.02
CA TYR A 250 -3.43 -9.53 46.80
C TYR A 250 -2.15 -9.15 47.58
N CYS A 251 -1.23 -8.46 46.92
CA CYS A 251 0.03 -8.00 47.52
C CYS A 251 -0.21 -7.06 48.72
N ILE A 252 -1.12 -6.07 48.57
CA ILE A 252 -1.50 -5.16 49.65
C ILE A 252 -2.17 -5.92 50.80
N ASN A 253 -3.17 -6.77 50.50
CA ASN A 253 -3.92 -7.49 51.53
C ASN A 253 -3.00 -8.40 52.34
N ARG A 254 -2.04 -9.07 51.69
CA ARG A 254 -1.04 -9.90 52.37
C ARG A 254 -0.12 -9.08 53.28
N ARG A 255 0.23 -7.85 52.89
CA ARG A 255 1.01 -6.94 53.75
C ARG A 255 0.22 -6.48 54.96
N ARG A 256 -1.10 -6.20 54.82
CA ARG A 256 -1.97 -5.79 55.94
C ARG A 256 -2.18 -6.87 57.01
N LEU A 257 -2.03 -8.14 56.64
CA LEU A 257 -2.18 -9.29 57.53
C LEU A 257 -0.89 -9.68 58.26
N ARG A 258 0.22 -9.00 57.97
CA ARG A 258 1.52 -9.18 58.64
C ARG A 258 1.75 -8.04 59.61
#